data_AF-A0A5E4LJJ6-F1
#
_entry.id   AF-A0A5E4LJJ6-F1
#
_cell.length_a   1.000
_cell.length_b   1.000
_cell.length_c   1.000
_cell.angle_alpha   90.00
_cell.angle_beta   90.00
_cell.angle_gamma   90.00
#
_symmetry.space_group_name_H-M   'P 1'
#
loop_
_entity.id
_entity.type
_entity.pdbx_description
1 polymer ?
#
loop_
_entity_poly.entity_id
_entity_poly.type
_entity_poly.pdbx_seq_one_letter_code
_entity_poly.pdbx_strand_id
1 'polypeptide(L)' 'MEGEEEDSGANSEMRYIALELMKLAQKSGKTFRQVAKEYMGNTCYLQKLISSEAEARPRRGRAGQYSREK' A
#
# COMPACT_ATOMS: atom_id res chain seq x y z
N MET A 1 -20.36 -0.83 -19.25
CA MET A 1 -20.92 -1.26 -17.96
C MET A 1 -19.82 -1.72 -16.99
N GLU A 2 -18.53 -1.42 -17.25
CA GLU A 2 -17.41 -1.85 -16.38
C GLU A 2 -17.05 -0.83 -15.29
N GLY A 3 -17.39 0.47 -15.44
CA GLY A 3 -17.03 1.50 -14.45
C GLY A 3 -17.90 1.53 -13.19
N GLU A 4 -19.13 1.02 -13.24
CA GLU A 4 -20.05 1.07 -12.08
C GLU A 4 -19.68 0.06 -10.99
N GLU A 5 -19.05 -1.06 -11.35
CA GLU A 5 -18.61 -2.09 -10.40
C GLU A 5 -17.33 -1.66 -9.65
N GLU A 6 -16.39 -1.01 -10.34
CA GLU A 6 -15.18 -0.45 -9.71
C GLU A 6 -15.51 0.68 -8.73
N ASP A 7 -16.42 1.58 -9.10
CA ASP A 7 -16.87 2.68 -8.22
C ASP A 7 -17.61 2.15 -6.97
N SER A 8 -18.37 1.07 -7.10
CA SER A 8 -19.02 0.41 -5.97
C SER A 8 -18.00 -0.23 -5.02
N GLY A 9 -16.96 -0.88 -5.59
CA GLY A 9 -15.84 -1.44 -4.83
C GLY A 9 -15.09 -0.38 -4.04
N ALA A 10 -14.64 0.69 -4.71
CA ALA A 10 -13.92 1.79 -4.07
C ALA A 10 -14.73 2.48 -2.95
N ASN A 11 -16.04 2.65 -3.15
CA ASN A 11 -16.93 3.22 -2.14
C ASN A 11 -17.08 2.31 -0.91
N SER A 12 -17.10 0.99 -1.11
CA SER A 12 -17.17 0.02 -0.01
C SER A 12 -15.88 0.00 0.82
N GLU A 13 -14.72 0.08 0.17
CA GLU A 13 -13.41 0.15 0.84
C GLU A 13 -13.24 1.44 1.62
N MET A 14 -13.63 2.58 1.05
CA MET A 14 -13.59 3.88 1.74
C MET A 14 -14.46 3.89 2.98
N ARG A 15 -15.66 3.30 2.92
CA ARG A 15 -16.54 3.16 4.08
C ARG A 15 -15.89 2.28 5.17
N TYR A 16 -15.30 1.17 4.77
CA TYR A 16 -14.61 0.26 5.69
C TYR A 16 -13.44 0.96 6.39
N ILE A 17 -12.57 1.64 5.63
CA ILE A 17 -11.43 2.41 6.16
C ILE A 17 -11.93 3.47 7.15
N ALA A 18 -12.97 4.23 6.79
CA ALA A 18 -13.53 5.26 7.67
C ALA A 18 -13.99 4.68 9.01
N LEU A 19 -14.69 3.53 9.00
CA LEU A 19 -15.14 2.86 10.22
C LEU A 19 -13.98 2.42 11.12
N GLU A 20 -12.91 1.86 10.56
CA GLU A 20 -11.75 1.45 11.34
C GLU A 20 -10.99 2.65 11.93
N LEU A 21 -10.82 3.73 11.16
CA LEU A 21 -10.20 4.96 11.66
C LEU A 21 -11.04 5.60 12.78
N MET A 22 -12.37 5.54 12.71
CA MET A 22 -13.25 5.99 13.80
C MET A 22 -13.09 5.15 15.07
N LYS A 23 -13.02 3.82 14.94
CA LYS A 23 -12.75 2.93 16.08
C LYS A 23 -11.41 3.25 16.73
N LEU A 24 -10.37 3.53 15.94
CA LEU A 24 -9.06 3.93 16.44
C LEU A 24 -9.08 5.30 17.11
N ALA A 25 -9.81 6.28 16.55
CA ALA A 25 -10.00 7.59 17.16
C ALA A 25 -10.65 7.47 18.55
N GLN A 26 -11.70 6.66 18.66
CA GLN A 26 -12.35 6.38 19.94
C GLN A 26 -11.40 5.72 20.96
N LYS A 27 -10.62 4.71 20.53
CA LYS A 27 -9.69 4.00 21.41
C LYS A 27 -8.50 4.84 21.86
N SER A 28 -8.02 5.75 21.01
CA SER A 28 -6.81 6.55 21.25
C SER A 28 -7.06 7.92 21.87
N GLY A 29 -8.33 8.33 22.01
CA GLY A 29 -8.70 9.68 22.47
C GLY A 29 -8.31 10.79 21.49
N LYS A 30 -7.94 10.44 20.25
CA LYS A 30 -7.60 11.39 19.19
C LYS A 30 -8.85 11.71 18.35
N THR A 31 -8.85 12.88 17.72
CA THR A 31 -9.88 13.20 16.73
C THR A 31 -9.71 12.33 15.48
N PHE A 32 -10.81 12.05 14.77
CA PHE A 32 -10.79 11.35 13.48
C PHE A 32 -9.78 11.98 12.50
N ARG A 33 -9.73 13.32 12.44
CA ARG A 33 -8.78 14.06 11.60
C ARG A 33 -7.32 13.73 11.90
N GLN A 34 -6.95 13.62 13.17
CA GLN A 34 -5.57 13.27 13.57
C GLN A 34 -5.24 11.84 13.15
N VAL A 35 -6.13 10.90 13.41
CA VAL A 35 -5.95 9.48 13.06
C VAL A 35 -5.88 9.29 11.53
N ALA A 36 -6.74 9.97 10.78
CA ALA A 36 -6.72 9.93 9.31
C ALA A 36 -5.39 10.49 8.75
N LYS A 37 -4.89 11.59 9.31
CA LYS A 37 -3.58 12.15 8.93
C LYS A 37 -2.44 11.18 9.21
N GLU A 38 -2.44 10.53 10.37
CA GLU A 38 -1.46 9.49 10.71
C GLU A 38 -1.55 8.30 9.75
N TYR A 39 -2.75 7.81 9.46
CA TYR A 39 -2.98 6.73 8.51
C TYR A 39 -2.40 7.04 7.13
N MET A 40 -2.69 8.22 6.56
CA MET A 40 -2.14 8.64 5.26
C MET A 40 -0.61 8.70 5.26
N GLY A 41 -0.01 9.16 6.36
CA GLY A 41 1.44 9.18 6.52
C GLY A 41 2.03 7.76 6.56
N ASN A 42 1.39 6.86 7.32
CA ASN A 42 1.83 5.48 7.47
C ASN A 42 1.70 4.69 6.16
N THR A 43 0.63 4.89 5.39
CA THR A 43 0.46 4.22 4.09
C THR A 43 1.49 4.71 3.07
N CYS A 44 1.79 6.01 3.04
CA CYS A 44 2.87 6.56 2.22
C CYS A 44 4.24 5.99 2.63
N TYR A 45 4.51 5.90 3.93
CA TYR A 45 5.74 5.32 4.45
C TYR A 45 5.87 3.83 4.09
N LEU A 46 4.80 3.07 4.26
CA LEU A 46 4.75 1.65 3.88
C LEU A 46 5.00 1.46 2.38
N GLN A 47 4.40 2.29 1.53
CA GLN A 47 4.64 2.25 0.08
C GLN A 47 6.13 2.45 -0.24
N LYS A 48 6.81 3.37 0.45
CA LYS A 48 8.25 3.60 0.28
C LYS A 48 9.07 2.40 0.72
N LEU A 49 8.75 1.76 1.85
CA LEU A 49 9.44 0.55 2.31
C LEU A 49 9.34 -0.57 1.29
N ILE A 50 8.13 -0.88 0.83
CA ILE A 50 7.88 -1.92 -0.18
C ILE A 50 8.65 -1.63 -1.47
N SER A 51 8.63 -0.37 -1.93
CA SER A 51 9.32 0.03 -3.16
C SER A 51 10.85 -0.07 -3.02
N SER A 52 11.40 0.31 -1.86
CA SER A 52 12.84 0.21 -1.58
C SER A 52 13.34 -1.23 -1.48
N GLU A 53 12.54 -2.14 -0.92
CA GLU A 53 12.88 -3.58 -0.89
C GLU A 53 12.83 -4.22 -2.27
N ALA A 54 11.95 -3.73 -3.15
CA ALA A 54 11.88 -4.18 -4.54
C ALA A 54 13.16 -3.81 -5.32
N GLU A 55 13.80 -2.67 -5.01
CA GLU A 55 15.07 -2.26 -5.60
C GLU A 55 16.29 -2.94 -4.96
N ALA A 56 16.22 -3.26 -3.66
CA ALA A 56 17.30 -3.91 -2.93
C ALA A 56 17.47 -5.40 -3.25
N ARG A 57 16.53 -6.03 -3.97
CA ARG A 57 16.75 -7.36 -4.52
C ARG A 57 17.66 -7.23 -5.74
N PRO A 58 18.95 -7.63 -5.68
CA PRO A 58 19.72 -7.80 -6.90
C PRO A 58 18.92 -8.73 -7.79
N ARG A 59 18.62 -8.29 -9.02
CA ARG A 59 18.18 -9.21 -10.07
C ARG A 59 19.24 -10.28 -10.10
N ARG A 60 18.98 -11.46 -9.52
CA ARG A 60 19.80 -12.64 -9.73
C ARG A 60 19.82 -12.80 -11.24
N GLY A 61 20.92 -12.34 -11.83
CA GLY A 61 21.12 -12.42 -13.25
C GLY A 61 20.91 -13.86 -13.66
N ARG A 62 20.27 -14.03 -14.81
CA ARG A 62 20.64 -15.12 -15.72
C ARG A 62 22.16 -15.02 -15.95
N ALA A 63 22.97 -15.51 -15.03
CA ALA A 63 24.35 -15.86 -15.28
C ALA A 63 24.30 -17.26 -15.89
N GLY A 64 24.42 -17.32 -17.23
CA GLY A 64 24.39 -18.59 -17.96
C GLY A 64 24.01 -18.47 -19.44
N GLN A 65 24.35 -17.37 -20.11
CA GLN A 65 24.47 -17.36 -21.56
C GLN A 65 25.86 -16.82 -21.88
N TYR A 66 26.54 -17.47 -22.81
CA TYR A 66 27.91 -17.22 -23.29
C TYR A 66 29.05 -17.86 -22.48
N SER A 67 29.16 -19.18 -22.57
CA SER A 67 30.47 -19.80 -22.84
C SER A 67 30.46 -20.25 -24.29
N ARG A 68 31.17 -19.49 -25.14
CA ARG A 68 31.56 -19.86 -26.49
C ARG A 68 33.07 -19.84 -26.49
N GLU A 69 33.70 -20.98 -26.76
CA GLU A 69 35.08 -21.17 -27.27
C GLU A 69 35.30 -22.68 -27.37
N LYS A 70 35.16 -23.25 -28.58
CA LYS A 70 36.17 -23.54 -29.61
C LYS A 70 36.63 -24.99 -29.53
#